data_AF-A0A377JJF3-F1
#
_entry.id   AF-A0A377JJF3-F1
#
_cell.length_a   1.000
_cell.length_b   1.000
_cell.length_c   1.000
_cell.angle_alpha   90.00
_cell.angle_beta   90.00
_cell.angle_gamma   90.00
#
_symmetry.space_group_name_H-M   'P 1'
#
loop_
_entity.id
_entity.type
_entity.pdbx_description
1 polymer ?
#
loop_
_entity_poly.entity_id
_entity_poly.type
_entity_poly.pdbx_seq_one_letter_code
_entity_poly.pdbx_strand_id
1 'polypeptide(L)'
;MNSFKEKLLRLKNELNVATDKEIAEILGMKPTAFNGRKTRESFPEKELFALKAKCPELNLDMDYILLGHRRETYEAIEQEMLKDMPKPDEPHFDPNREMENLMPAENLLLQYFRTADKEGKEMILNVAKMAAKANTTQGNSATKMHIGNVEQQNNIEHLEGGIQFNKGK
;
A
#
# COMPACT_ATOMS: atom_id res chain seq x y z
N MET A 1 -16.88 -14.94 20.78
CA MET A 1 -17.50 -15.44 19.54
C MET A 1 -16.47 -16.25 18.77
N ASN A 2 -16.36 -17.54 19.07
CA ASN A 2 -15.47 -18.50 18.39
C ASN A 2 -15.84 -19.96 18.73
N SER A 3 -17.10 -20.19 19.11
CA SER A 3 -17.61 -21.50 19.50
C SER A 3 -17.71 -22.45 18.30
N PHE A 4 -17.72 -23.76 18.57
CA PHE A 4 -17.88 -24.78 17.52
C PHE A 4 -19.13 -24.53 16.66
N LYS A 5 -20.25 -24.14 17.28
CA LYS A 5 -21.52 -23.88 16.59
C LYS A 5 -21.40 -22.73 15.60
N GLU A 6 -20.72 -21.64 15.97
CA GLU A 6 -20.52 -20.48 15.10
C GLU A 6 -19.63 -20.84 13.92
N LYS A 7 -18.49 -21.51 14.16
CA LYS A 7 -17.59 -22.00 13.11
C LYS A 7 -18.31 -22.94 12.15
N LEU A 8 -19.14 -23.85 12.68
CA LEU A 8 -19.94 -24.78 11.87
C LEU A 8 -20.97 -24.06 11.00
N LEU A 9 -21.66 -23.06 11.55
CA LEU A 9 -22.63 -22.27 10.79
C LEU A 9 -21.95 -21.56 9.61
N ARG A 10 -20.78 -20.96 9.84
CA ARG A 10 -20.00 -20.30 8.79
C ARG A 10 -19.52 -21.28 7.73
N LEU A 11 -19.02 -22.45 8.15
CA LEU A 11 -18.62 -23.51 7.22
C LEU A 11 -19.78 -24.00 6.36
N LYS A 12 -20.97 -24.17 6.94
CA LYS A 12 -22.19 -24.53 6.22
C LYS A 12 -22.58 -23.50 5.18
N ASN A 13 -22.47 -22.21 5.52
CA ASN A 13 -22.76 -21.12 4.60
C ASN A 13 -21.77 -21.12 3.42
N GLU A 14 -20.48 -21.28 3.68
CA GLU A 14 -19.44 -21.32 2.64
C GLU A 14 -19.60 -22.52 1.70
N LEU A 15 -20.01 -23.68 2.22
CA LEU A 15 -20.25 -24.89 1.44
C LEU A 15 -21.67 -24.98 0.87
N ASN A 16 -22.55 -24.03 1.21
CA ASN A 16 -23.98 -24.05 0.88
C ASN A 16 -24.69 -25.38 1.23
N VAL A 17 -24.43 -25.91 2.43
CA VAL A 17 -25.02 -27.15 2.94
C VAL A 17 -25.80 -26.93 4.24
N ALA A 18 -26.89 -27.66 4.42
CA ALA A 18 -27.77 -27.48 5.58
C ALA A 18 -27.40 -28.42 6.75
N THR A 19 -26.92 -29.62 6.46
CA THR A 19 -26.86 -30.69 7.47
C THR A 19 -25.45 -30.95 8.01
N ASP A 20 -25.36 -31.34 9.28
CA ASP A 20 -24.09 -31.75 9.91
C ASP A 20 -23.54 -33.03 9.27
N LYS A 21 -24.44 -33.86 8.70
CA LYS A 21 -24.07 -35.10 8.02
C LYS A 21 -23.27 -34.82 6.75
N GLU A 22 -23.75 -33.90 5.90
CA GLU A 22 -23.05 -33.47 4.68
C GLU A 22 -21.69 -32.86 5.02
N ILE A 23 -21.60 -32.04 6.07
CA ILE A 23 -20.33 -31.49 6.54
C ILE A 23 -19.34 -32.60 6.92
N ALA A 24 -19.79 -33.61 7.66
CA ALA A 24 -18.93 -34.73 8.04
C ALA A 24 -18.41 -35.48 6.81
N GLU A 25 -19.27 -35.73 5.82
CA GLU A 25 -18.91 -36.40 4.57
C GLU A 25 -17.91 -35.57 3.75
N ILE A 26 -18.15 -34.26 3.59
CA ILE A 26 -17.25 -33.34 2.88
C ILE A 26 -15.88 -33.27 3.55
N LEU A 27 -15.83 -33.24 4.88
CA LEU A 27 -14.59 -33.28 5.65
C LEU A 27 -13.90 -34.66 5.64
N GLY A 28 -14.51 -35.67 5.01
CA GLY A 28 -13.97 -37.02 4.91
C GLY A 28 -13.99 -37.79 6.23
N MET A 29 -14.96 -37.52 7.11
CA MET A 29 -15.09 -38.17 8.41
C MET A 29 -16.47 -38.77 8.66
N LYS A 30 -16.55 -39.75 9.57
CA LYS A 30 -17.83 -40.38 9.92
C LYS A 30 -18.74 -39.39 10.69
N PRO A 31 -20.07 -39.35 10.43
CA PRO A 31 -21.00 -38.48 11.16
C PRO A 31 -20.95 -38.67 12.69
N THR A 32 -20.74 -39.91 13.16
CA THR A 32 -20.58 -40.21 14.59
C THR A 32 -19.33 -39.58 15.20
N ALA A 33 -18.22 -39.55 14.46
CA ALA A 33 -16.99 -38.89 14.89
C ALA A 33 -17.16 -37.36 14.92
N PHE A 34 -17.87 -36.79 13.94
CA PHE A 34 -18.18 -35.37 13.93
C PHE A 34 -19.07 -34.96 15.11
N ASN A 35 -20.11 -35.75 15.41
CA ASN A 35 -20.94 -35.52 16.60
C ASN A 35 -20.14 -35.62 17.90
N GLY A 36 -19.22 -36.57 18.02
CA GLY A 36 -18.32 -36.68 19.18
C GLY A 36 -17.36 -35.48 19.32
N ARG A 37 -16.99 -34.84 18.22
CA ARG A 37 -16.22 -33.58 18.23
C ARG A 37 -17.07 -32.40 18.66
N LYS A 38 -18.32 -32.31 18.19
CA LYS A 38 -19.28 -31.27 18.56
C LYS A 38 -19.57 -31.25 20.06
N THR A 39 -19.71 -32.42 20.70
CA THR A 39 -19.92 -32.51 22.16
C THR A 39 -18.68 -32.11 22.96
N ARG A 40 -17.49 -32.33 22.40
CA ARG A 40 -16.20 -31.95 23.00
C ARG A 40 -15.74 -30.54 22.63
N GLU A 41 -16.56 -29.79 21.89
CA GLU A 41 -16.24 -28.48 21.32
C GLU A 41 -14.91 -28.42 20.55
N SER A 42 -14.51 -29.53 19.90
CA SER A 42 -13.24 -29.64 19.17
C SER A 42 -13.49 -29.54 17.67
N PHE A 43 -13.24 -28.36 17.08
CA PHE A 43 -13.45 -28.14 15.65
C PHE A 43 -12.41 -28.90 14.79
N PRO A 44 -12.82 -29.57 13.69
CA PRO A 44 -11.91 -30.35 12.84
C PRO A 44 -11.11 -29.47 11.89
N GLU A 45 -10.26 -28.59 12.45
CA GLU A 45 -9.47 -27.62 11.67
C GLU A 45 -8.51 -28.34 10.70
N LYS A 46 -7.87 -29.43 11.14
CA LYS A 46 -6.96 -30.22 10.30
C LYS A 46 -7.66 -30.76 9.06
N GLU A 47 -8.86 -31.32 9.23
CA GLU A 47 -9.66 -31.86 8.13
C GLU A 47 -10.14 -30.74 7.20
N LEU A 48 -10.49 -29.58 7.75
CA LEU A 48 -10.85 -28.40 6.96
C LEU A 48 -9.68 -27.89 6.10
N PHE A 49 -8.48 -27.79 6.67
CA PHE A 49 -7.28 -27.42 5.90
C PHE A 49 -6.95 -28.47 4.82
N ALA A 50 -7.13 -29.75 5.13
CA ALA A 50 -6.94 -30.82 4.15
C ALA A 50 -7.97 -30.74 3.01
N LEU A 51 -9.22 -30.38 3.29
CA LEU A 51 -10.25 -30.13 2.29
C LEU A 51 -9.86 -28.98 1.37
N LYS A 52 -9.43 -27.84 1.92
CA LYS A 52 -8.98 -26.68 1.14
C LYS A 52 -7.80 -27.02 0.23
N ALA A 53 -6.87 -27.85 0.71
CA ALA A 53 -5.71 -28.29 -0.07
C ALA A 53 -6.10 -29.26 -1.21
N LYS A 54 -7.08 -30.13 -0.98
CA LYS A 54 -7.55 -31.12 -1.98
C LYS A 54 -8.46 -30.52 -3.04
N CYS A 55 -9.30 -29.56 -2.63
CA CYS A 55 -10.33 -28.95 -3.45
C CYS A 55 -10.21 -27.42 -3.40
N PRO A 56 -9.12 -26.84 -3.93
CA PRO A 56 -8.93 -25.39 -3.93
C PRO A 56 -10.05 -24.63 -4.65
N GLU A 57 -10.73 -25.26 -5.61
CA GLU A 57 -11.86 -24.74 -6.39
C GLU A 57 -13.09 -24.37 -5.54
N LEU A 58 -13.24 -24.96 -4.35
CA LEU A 58 -14.32 -24.61 -3.42
C LEU A 58 -14.19 -23.18 -2.87
N ASN A 59 -13.04 -22.51 -3.08
CA ASN A 59 -12.81 -21.12 -2.68
C ASN A 59 -13.18 -20.79 -1.23
N LEU A 60 -13.08 -21.77 -0.31
CA LEU A 60 -13.39 -21.58 1.10
C LEU A 60 -12.59 -20.42 1.71
N ASP A 61 -13.29 -19.48 2.34
CA ASP A 61 -12.71 -18.42 3.16
C ASP A 61 -12.41 -18.96 4.58
N MET A 62 -11.16 -19.38 4.77
CA MET A 62 -10.70 -19.95 6.03
C MET A 62 -10.75 -18.94 7.18
N ASP A 63 -10.47 -17.66 6.89
CA ASP A 63 -10.45 -16.59 7.89
C ASP A 63 -11.88 -16.34 8.38
N TYR A 64 -12.85 -16.30 7.45
CA TYR A 64 -14.26 -16.22 7.81
C TYR A 64 -14.73 -17.43 8.61
N ILE A 65 -14.41 -18.66 8.20
CA ILE A 65 -14.87 -19.86 8.92
C ILE A 65 -14.31 -19.89 10.35
N LEU A 66 -13.00 -19.69 10.49
CA LEU A 66 -12.29 -19.87 11.76
C LEU A 66 -12.43 -18.67 12.69
N LEU A 67 -12.32 -17.45 12.16
CA LEU A 67 -12.26 -16.21 12.94
C LEU A 67 -13.59 -15.45 12.91
N GLY A 68 -14.37 -15.57 11.84
CA GLY A 68 -15.68 -14.93 11.72
C GLY A 68 -15.75 -13.65 10.95
N HIS A 69 -14.64 -13.25 10.35
CA HIS A 69 -14.52 -12.00 9.63
C HIS A 69 -13.99 -12.31 8.23
N ARG A 70 -14.68 -11.83 7.20
CA ARG A 70 -14.21 -11.92 5.82
C ARG A 70 -13.07 -10.92 5.63
N ARG A 71 -12.07 -11.25 4.80
CA ARG A 71 -10.95 -10.32 4.52
C ARG A 71 -11.38 -8.94 4.07
N GLU A 72 -12.45 -8.86 3.28
CA GLU A 72 -13.04 -7.61 2.79
C GLU A 72 -13.40 -6.64 3.94
N THR A 73 -13.72 -7.17 5.13
CA THR A 73 -14.00 -6.34 6.31
C THR A 73 -12.76 -5.68 6.88
N TYR A 74 -11.59 -6.32 6.79
CA TYR A 74 -10.33 -5.70 7.21
C TYR A 74 -9.94 -4.59 6.26
N GLU A 75 -10.02 -4.79 4.94
CA GLU A 75 -9.65 -3.74 4.00
C GLU A 75 -10.54 -2.49 4.16
N ALA A 76 -11.85 -2.65 4.33
CA ALA A 76 -12.74 -1.51 4.54
C ALA A 76 -12.53 -0.82 5.90
N ILE A 77 -12.38 -1.59 6.98
CA ILE A 77 -12.14 -1.05 8.34
C ILE A 77 -10.75 -0.43 8.43
N GLU A 78 -9.74 -1.05 7.84
CA GLU A 78 -8.37 -0.53 7.73
C GLU A 78 -8.36 0.76 6.92
N GLN A 79 -9.04 0.83 5.77
CA GLN A 79 -9.17 2.07 4.99
C GLN A 79 -9.92 3.18 5.76
N GLU A 80 -10.95 2.85 6.54
CA GLU A 80 -11.61 3.83 7.42
C GLU A 80 -10.75 4.24 8.62
N MET A 81 -10.03 3.31 9.25
CA MET A 81 -9.13 3.58 10.38
C MET A 81 -7.86 4.33 9.96
N LEU A 82 -7.35 4.09 8.75
CA LEU A 82 -6.25 4.86 8.13
C LEU A 82 -6.70 6.23 7.63
N LYS A 83 -8.01 6.50 7.54
CA LYS A 83 -8.52 7.81 7.12
C LYS A 83 -8.17 8.90 8.16
N ASP A 84 -8.21 8.53 9.44
CA ASP A 84 -7.92 9.42 10.56
C ASP A 84 -6.53 9.18 11.20
N MET A 85 -5.83 8.11 10.80
CA MET A 85 -4.43 7.92 11.16
C MET A 85 -3.58 8.97 10.41
N PRO A 86 -2.67 9.71 11.08
CA PRO A 86 -1.72 10.53 10.37
C PRO A 86 -0.93 9.63 9.42
N LYS A 87 -1.04 9.88 8.12
CA LYS A 87 -0.30 9.14 7.09
C LYS A 87 1.19 9.11 7.48
N PRO A 88 1.89 7.99 7.30
CA PRO A 88 3.34 7.93 7.48
C PRO A 88 3.99 9.00 6.59
N ASP A 89 4.45 10.06 7.27
CA ASP A 89 5.25 11.19 6.81
C ASP A 89 5.09 11.56 5.31
N GLU A 90 4.02 12.30 4.98
CA GLU A 90 4.29 13.40 4.04
C GLU A 90 5.29 14.32 4.76
N PRO A 91 6.48 14.60 4.18
CA PRO A 91 7.48 15.44 4.84
C PRO A 91 6.91 16.85 5.04
N HIS A 92 6.31 17.08 6.19
CA HIS A 92 5.81 18.36 6.64
C HIS A 92 6.92 19.05 7.44
N PHE A 93 7.30 20.25 7.02
CA PHE A 93 8.27 21.06 7.76
C PHE A 93 7.60 21.61 9.03
N ASP A 94 7.77 20.93 10.15
CA ASP A 94 7.40 21.43 11.47
C ASP A 94 8.68 21.89 12.21
N PRO A 95 8.88 23.22 12.40
CA PRO A 95 10.05 23.75 13.08
C PRO A 95 10.09 23.43 14.59
N ASN A 96 9.00 22.90 15.15
CA ASN A 96 8.86 22.59 16.57
C ASN A 96 8.71 21.08 16.85
N ARG A 97 8.91 20.20 15.86
CA ARG A 97 8.83 18.75 16.05
C ARG A 97 9.88 18.30 17.06
N GLU A 98 9.45 17.61 18.13
CA GLU A 98 10.39 16.98 19.06
C GLU A 98 11.19 15.89 18.32
N MET A 99 12.51 16.09 18.24
CA MET A 99 13.42 15.19 17.51
C MET A 99 13.98 14.12 18.46
N GLU A 100 13.14 13.18 18.90
CA GLU A 100 13.64 11.97 19.54
C GLU A 100 14.03 10.91 18.48
N ASN A 101 15.19 10.29 18.67
CA ASN A 101 15.73 9.22 17.81
C ASN A 101 16.06 9.62 16.36
N LEU A 102 16.85 10.68 16.19
CA LEU A 102 17.44 11.06 14.90
C LEU A 102 18.11 9.86 14.20
N MET A 103 17.79 9.69 12.92
CA MET A 103 18.43 8.68 12.09
C MET A 103 19.93 8.99 11.92
N PRO A 104 20.77 7.97 11.61
CA PRO A 104 22.21 8.17 11.45
C PRO A 104 22.59 9.29 10.47
N ALA A 105 21.87 9.43 9.36
CA ALA A 105 22.10 10.49 8.37
C ALA A 105 21.77 11.89 8.89
N GLU A 106 20.70 12.02 9.70
CA GLU A 106 20.30 13.29 10.30
C GLU A 106 21.30 13.72 11.37
N ASN A 107 21.77 12.77 12.19
CA ASN A 107 22.83 13.03 13.16
C ASN A 107 24.14 13.46 12.48
N LEU A 108 24.48 12.84 11.36
CA LEU A 108 25.66 13.21 10.57
C LEU A 108 25.53 14.63 9.99
N LEU A 109 24.36 15.00 9.45
CA LEU A 109 24.08 16.35 8.97
C LEU A 109 24.23 17.39 10.07
N LEU A 110 23.70 17.11 11.28
CA LEU A 110 23.84 17.99 12.44
C LEU A 110 25.30 18.15 12.88
N GLN A 111 26.11 17.09 12.82
CA GLN A 111 27.53 17.18 13.14
C GLN A 111 28.24 18.12 12.17
N TYR A 112 28.05 17.93 10.85
CA TYR A 112 28.62 18.84 9.84
C TYR A 112 28.19 20.29 10.04
N PHE A 113 26.89 20.51 10.31
CA PHE A 113 26.37 21.84 10.57
C PHE A 113 26.99 22.48 11.82
N ARG A 114 27.15 21.73 12.91
CA ARG A 114 27.75 22.24 14.16
C ARG A 114 29.22 22.61 13.98
N THR A 115 29.96 21.83 13.18
CA THR A 115 31.40 22.04 12.93
C THR A 115 31.70 23.12 11.89
N ALA A 116 30.71 23.51 11.07
CA ALA A 116 30.89 24.53 10.04
C ALA A 116 31.04 25.95 10.62
N ASP A 117 31.72 26.81 9.88
CA ASP A 117 31.81 28.24 10.14
C ASP A 117 30.51 28.97 9.73
N LYS A 118 30.51 30.31 9.83
CA LYS A 118 29.31 31.11 9.56
C LYS A 118 28.83 30.97 8.12
N GLU A 119 29.74 30.99 7.15
CA GLU A 119 29.41 30.88 5.73
C GLU A 119 28.94 29.46 5.37
N GLY A 120 29.60 28.43 5.92
CA GLY A 120 29.20 27.04 5.73
C GLY A 120 27.82 26.73 6.30
N LYS A 121 27.47 27.28 7.47
CA LYS A 121 26.13 27.12 8.07
C LYS A 121 25.04 27.72 7.18
N GLU A 122 25.26 28.93 6.65
CA GLU A 122 24.32 29.57 5.72
C GLU A 122 24.13 28.75 4.44
N MET A 123 25.21 28.23 3.87
CA MET A 123 25.14 27.38 2.68
C MET A 123 24.31 26.11 2.93
N ILE A 124 24.59 25.40 4.03
CA ILE A 124 23.85 24.17 4.41
C ILE A 124 22.36 24.48 4.57
N LEU A 125 22.01 25.58 5.25
CA LEU A 125 20.61 25.98 5.44
C LEU A 125 19.92 26.32 4.11
N ASN A 126 20.60 27.00 3.19
CA ASN A 126 20.02 27.38 1.90
C ASN A 126 19.74 26.15 1.02
N VAL A 127 20.68 25.20 0.96
CA VAL A 127 20.49 23.94 0.21
C VAL A 127 19.36 23.11 0.82
N ALA A 128 19.32 22.98 2.15
CA ALA A 128 18.25 22.27 2.84
C ALA A 128 16.87 22.90 2.57
N LYS A 129 16.77 24.24 2.60
CA LYS A 129 15.54 24.97 2.27
C LYS A 129 15.09 24.73 0.83
N MET A 130 16.02 24.69 -0.14
CA MET A 130 15.69 24.41 -1.54
C MET A 130 15.20 22.98 -1.73
N ALA A 131 15.87 22.00 -1.13
CA ALA A 131 15.49 20.59 -1.20
C ALA A 131 14.09 20.35 -0.60
N ALA A 132 13.77 20.98 0.54
CA ALA A 132 12.45 20.87 1.16
C ALA A 132 11.32 21.48 0.31
N LYS A 133 11.58 22.58 -0.41
CA LYS A 133 10.60 23.24 -1.29
C LYS A 133 10.37 22.49 -2.62
N ALA A 134 11.39 21.79 -3.12
CA ALA A 134 11.24 20.99 -4.36
C ALA A 134 10.22 19.86 -4.19
N ASN A 135 10.19 19.22 -3.02
CA ASN A 135 9.26 18.12 -2.70
C ASN A 135 7.80 18.58 -2.55
N THR A 136 7.52 19.85 -2.28
CA THR A 136 6.17 20.40 -2.14
C THR A 136 5.56 20.86 -3.47
N THR A 137 6.37 20.99 -4.54
CA THR A 137 5.91 21.47 -5.85
C THR A 137 5.45 20.33 -6.78
N GLN A 138 5.88 19.09 -6.55
CA GLN A 138 5.45 17.93 -7.37
C GLN A 138 4.04 17.40 -7.04
N GLY A 139 3.40 17.87 -5.96
CA GLY A 139 2.08 17.41 -5.54
C GLY A 139 0.87 18.13 -6.14
N ASN A 140 1.03 19.33 -6.72
CA ASN A 140 -0.08 20.11 -7.27
C ASN A 140 0.37 20.96 -8.47
N SER A 141 0.52 20.34 -9.63
CA SER A 141 0.32 20.98 -10.94
C SER A 141 0.40 19.94 -12.04
N ALA A 142 -0.73 19.31 -12.35
CA ALA A 142 -0.98 18.95 -13.73
C ALA A 142 -1.09 20.26 -14.52
N THR A 143 0.05 20.84 -14.91
CA THR A 143 0.06 21.89 -15.93
C THR A 143 -0.27 21.22 -17.24
N LYS A 144 -1.57 21.07 -17.51
CA LYS A 144 -2.08 20.87 -18.87
C LYS A 144 -1.64 22.09 -19.67
N MET A 145 -0.48 22.02 -20.33
CA MET A 145 -0.09 23.03 -21.31
C MET A 145 -1.18 23.06 -22.39
N HIS A 146 -2.06 24.05 -22.32
CA HIS A 146 -2.86 24.44 -23.47
C HIS A 146 -1.90 25.08 -24.46
N ILE A 147 -1.41 24.26 -25.40
CA ILE A 147 -0.87 24.78 -26.66
C ILE A 147 -2.09 25.34 -27.40
N GLY A 148 -2.43 26.60 -27.13
CA GLY A 148 -3.33 27.36 -27.98
C GLY A 148 -2.70 27.45 -29.37
N ASN A 149 -3.53 27.33 -30.41
CA ASN A 149 -3.15 27.43 -31.83
C ASN A 149 -2.07 28.50 -32.03
N VAL A 150 -0.83 28.05 -32.26
CA VAL A 150 0.21 28.90 -32.83
C VAL A 150 -0.06 28.91 -34.32
N GLU A 151 -0.75 29.93 -34.80
CA GLU A 151 -0.71 30.27 -36.22
C GLU A 151 0.75 30.45 -36.61
N GLN A 152 1.22 29.63 -37.55
CA GLN A 152 2.56 29.76 -38.13
C GLN A 152 2.65 31.09 -38.87
N GLN A 153 3.15 32.13 -38.19
CA GLN A 153 3.68 33.29 -38.88
C GLN A 153 5.08 32.93 -39.39
N ASN A 154 5.13 32.32 -40.57
CA ASN A 154 6.35 32.23 -41.36
C ASN A 154 6.70 33.65 -41.83
N ASN A 155 7.53 34.35 -41.05
CA ASN A 155 8.20 35.56 -41.51
C ASN A 155 9.70 35.29 -41.58
N ILE A 156 10.11 34.45 -42.54
CA ILE A 156 11.51 34.32 -42.91
C ILE A 156 11.81 35.47 -43.86
N GLU A 157 12.33 36.56 -43.33
CA GLU A 157 12.97 37.59 -44.14
C GLU A 157 14.20 36.97 -44.82
N HIS A 158 14.24 37.09 -46.15
CA HIS A 158 15.31 36.59 -47.01
C HIS A 158 16.68 37.12 -46.55
N LEU A 159 17.51 36.26 -45.94
CA LEU A 159 18.95 36.50 -45.85
C LEU A 159 19.58 36.04 -47.17
N GLU A 160 19.57 36.92 -48.17
CA GLU A 160 20.44 36.79 -49.34
C GLU A 160 21.90 36.96 -48.89
N GLY A 161 22.61 35.84 -48.73
CA GLY A 161 24.02 35.83 -48.39
C GLY A 161 24.61 34.46 -48.69
N GLY A 162 24.92 34.23 -49.96
CA GLY A 162 25.40 32.95 -50.49
C GLY A 162 26.65 32.43 -49.77
N ILE A 163 26.58 31.17 -49.33
CA ILE A 163 27.73 30.43 -48.83
C ILE A 163 28.56 29.99 -50.03
N GLN A 164 29.69 30.66 -50.27
CA GLN A 164 30.69 30.23 -51.27
C GLN A 164 31.58 29.12 -50.68
N PHE A 165 31.51 27.93 -51.26
CA PHE A 165 32.44 26.83 -50.98
C PHE A 165 33.71 27.00 -51.85
N ASN A 166 34.83 27.35 -51.23
CA ASN A 166 36.13 27.25 -51.90
C ASN A 166 36.55 25.76 -51.98
N LYS A 167 36.45 25.18 -53.18
CA LYS A 167 37.14 23.92 -53.51
C LYS A 167 38.64 24.19 -53.62
N GLY A 168 39.41 23.34 -52.95
CA GLY A 168 40.84 23.54 -52.69
C GLY A 168 41.77 23.44 -53.90
N LYS A 169 43.04 23.63 -53.58
CA LYS A 169 44.22 23.10 -54.26
C LYS A 169 45.19 22.61 -53.22
#